data_AF-A0A1I7U3G5-F1
#
_entry.id   AF-A0A1I7U3G5-F1
#
_cell.length_a   1.000
_cell.length_b   1.000
_cell.length_c   1.000
_cell.angle_alpha   90.00
_cell.angle_beta   90.00
_cell.angle_gamma   90.00
#
_symmetry.space_group_name_H-M   'P 1'
#
loop_
_entity.id
_entity.type
_entity.pdbx_description
1 polymer ?
#
loop_
_entity_poly.entity_id
_entity_poly.type
_entity_poly.pdbx_seq_one_letter_code
_entity_poly.pdbx_strand_id
1 'polypeptide(L)'
;MSEEQKKKQMIHNLLNRKRKMDMKIEEKEDQKPSTSSEIKEETEEEIEEKKRNEQKYEKAKKALLFEAKRAKERADEVGPQGYLKPKSLGTNKEFLRRTIESTMPRRKKPEQK
;
A
#
# COMPACT_ATOMS: atom_id res chain seq x y z
N MET A 1 -37.59 -46.03 7.72
CA MET A 1 -38.11 -44.68 7.40
C MET A 1 -39.10 -44.80 6.26
N SER A 2 -40.34 -44.33 6.45
CA SER A 2 -41.36 -44.35 5.40
C SER A 2 -40.93 -43.45 4.22
N GLU A 3 -41.26 -43.85 2.99
CA GLU A 3 -40.94 -43.08 1.77
C GLU A 3 -41.48 -41.64 1.82
N GLU A 4 -42.61 -41.44 2.49
CA GLU A 4 -43.19 -40.12 2.73
C GLU A 4 -42.31 -39.23 3.62
N GLN A 5 -41.66 -39.82 4.62
CA GLN A 5 -40.75 -39.09 5.51
C GLN A 5 -39.48 -38.69 4.77
N LYS A 6 -38.96 -39.55 3.88
CA LYS A 6 -37.81 -39.24 3.04
C LYS A 6 -38.12 -38.09 2.07
N LYS A 7 -39.29 -38.11 1.42
CA LYS A 7 -39.74 -37.01 0.55
C LYS A 7 -39.87 -35.68 1.31
N LYS A 8 -40.47 -35.70 2.51
CA LYS A 8 -40.58 -34.51 3.36
C LYS A 8 -39.21 -33.97 3.77
N GLN A 9 -38.27 -34.84 4.15
CA GLN A 9 -36.89 -34.44 4.47
C GLN A 9 -36.16 -33.85 3.26
N MET A 10 -36.35 -34.43 2.07
CA MET A 10 -35.71 -33.95 0.83
C MET A 10 -36.22 -32.55 0.46
N ILE A 11 -37.53 -32.31 0.55
CA ILE A 11 -38.13 -30.98 0.31
C ILE A 11 -37.60 -29.98 1.34
N HIS A 12 -37.55 -30.36 2.62
CA HIS A 12 -37.02 -29.51 3.69
C HIS A 12 -35.55 -29.11 3.44
N ASN A 13 -34.70 -30.06 3.04
CA ASN A 13 -33.30 -29.79 2.72
C ASN A 13 -33.14 -28.87 1.50
N LEU A 14 -33.99 -29.05 0.47
CA LEU A 14 -33.97 -28.19 -0.72
C LEU A 14 -34.36 -26.75 -0.39
N LEU A 15 -35.40 -26.55 0.43
CA LEU A 15 -35.83 -25.23 0.89
C LEU A 15 -34.75 -24.54 1.74
N ASN A 16 -34.04 -25.30 2.58
CA ASN A 16 -32.92 -24.77 3.36
C ASN A 16 -31.74 -24.37 2.48
N ARG A 17 -31.42 -25.17 1.45
CA ARG A 17 -30.34 -24.83 0.50
C ARG A 17 -30.67 -23.58 -0.30
N LYS A 18 -31.92 -23.42 -0.76
CA LYS A 18 -32.36 -22.23 -1.47
C LYS A 18 -32.27 -20.97 -0.61
N ARG A 19 -32.75 -21.02 0.64
CA ARG A 19 -32.62 -19.91 1.60
C ARG A 19 -31.16 -19.49 1.84
N LYS A 20 -30.22 -20.44 1.92
CA LYS A 20 -28.79 -20.14 2.05
C LYS A 20 -28.22 -19.42 0.83
N MET A 21 -28.59 -19.85 -0.38
CA MET A 21 -28.13 -19.25 -1.64
C MET A 21 -28.68 -17.82 -1.82
N ASP A 22 -29.96 -17.60 -1.53
CA ASP A 22 -30.59 -16.27 -1.70
C ASP A 22 -30.00 -15.23 -0.73
N MET A 23 -29.49 -15.67 0.43
CA MET A 23 -28.83 -14.80 1.41
C MET A 23 -27.34 -14.57 1.14
N LYS A 24 -26.76 -15.12 0.06
CA LYS A 24 -25.31 -15.04 -0.26
C LYS A 24 -24.41 -15.30 0.95
N ILE A 25 -24.83 -16.25 1.81
CA ILE A 25 -24.00 -16.70 2.92
C ILE A 25 -23.00 -17.68 2.31
N GLU A 26 -21.85 -17.17 1.89
CA GLU A 26 -20.68 -18.00 1.63
C GLU A 26 -20.40 -18.83 2.88
N GLU A 27 -20.12 -20.13 2.69
CA GLU A 27 -19.81 -21.06 3.77
C GLU A 27 -18.56 -20.58 4.51
N LYS A 28 -18.74 -19.73 5.51
CA LYS A 28 -17.76 -19.53 6.57
C LYS A 28 -17.85 -20.74 7.49
N GLU A 29 -16.70 -21.37 7.67
CA GLU A 29 -16.43 -22.44 8.62
C GLU A 29 -17.19 -22.23 9.94
N ASP A 30 -17.86 -23.30 10.38
CA ASP A 30 -18.41 -23.54 11.71
C ASP A 30 -18.81 -22.29 12.52
N GLN A 31 -19.91 -21.64 12.14
CA GLN A 31 -20.60 -20.72 13.05
C GLN A 31 -21.22 -21.51 14.22
N LYS A 32 -20.51 -21.55 15.34
CA LYS A 32 -21.12 -21.81 16.65
C LYS A 32 -22.13 -20.69 16.95
N PRO A 33 -23.29 -20.98 17.58
CA PRO A 33 -24.26 -19.95 17.95
C PRO A 33 -23.61 -18.98 18.95
N SER A 34 -23.27 -17.78 18.49
CA SER A 34 -22.65 -16.75 19.32
C SER A 34 -23.69 -16.17 20.28
N THR A 35 -23.43 -16.31 21.58
CA THR A 35 -24.13 -15.56 22.62
C THR A 35 -23.61 -14.12 22.62
N SER A 36 -24.46 -13.14 22.95
CA SER A 36 -24.18 -11.69 22.94
C SER A 36 -23.06 -11.24 23.90
N SER A 37 -22.25 -12.15 24.43
CA SER A 37 -21.35 -11.92 25.57
C SER A 37 -19.94 -12.48 25.38
N GLU A 38 -19.55 -12.88 24.16
CA GLU A 38 -18.17 -13.27 23.88
C GLU A 38 -17.36 -12.02 23.53
N ILE A 39 -16.71 -11.45 24.55
CA ILE A 39 -15.53 -10.60 24.34
C ILE A 39 -14.55 -11.48 23.57
N LYS A 40 -14.33 -11.19 22.29
CA LYS A 40 -13.22 -11.78 21.53
C LYS A 40 -11.95 -11.34 22.24
N GLU A 41 -11.34 -12.25 22.98
CA GLU A 41 -9.97 -12.06 23.44
C GLU A 41 -9.12 -11.92 22.18
N GLU A 42 -8.65 -10.69 21.93
CA GLU A 42 -7.74 -10.42 20.83
C GLU A 42 -6.51 -11.28 21.04
N THR A 43 -6.15 -12.09 20.04
CA THR A 43 -4.96 -12.93 20.13
C THR A 43 -3.73 -12.05 20.33
N GLU A 44 -2.72 -12.56 21.03
CA GLU A 44 -1.47 -11.81 21.27
C GLU A 44 -0.85 -11.31 19.96
N GLU A 45 -0.99 -12.09 18.88
CA GLU A 45 -0.56 -11.74 17.53
C GLU A 45 -1.34 -10.54 16.94
N GLU A 46 -2.66 -10.47 17.12
CA GLU A 46 -3.48 -9.34 16.67
C GLU A 46 -3.15 -8.04 17.43
N ILE A 47 -2.86 -8.15 18.73
CA ILE A 47 -2.45 -7.02 19.56
C ILE A 47 -1.10 -6.47 19.11
N GLU A 48 -0.14 -7.36 18.80
CA GLU A 48 1.17 -6.95 18.27
C GLU A 48 1.08 -6.31 16.88
N GLU A 49 0.25 -6.85 15.98
CA GLU A 49 0.03 -6.23 14.67
C GLU A 49 -0.59 -4.84 14.77
N LYS A 50 -1.59 -4.67 15.65
CA LYS A 50 -2.20 -3.35 15.90
C LYS A 50 -1.17 -2.34 16.39
N LYS A 51 -0.36 -2.71 17.39
CA LYS A 51 0.74 -1.85 17.89
C LYS A 51 1.73 -1.50 16.79
N ARG A 52 2.11 -2.47 15.94
CA ARG A 52 3.04 -2.24 14.82
C ARG A 52 2.45 -1.29 13.78
N ASN A 53 1.16 -1.43 13.48
CA ASN A 53 0.47 -0.57 12.53
C ASN A 53 0.29 0.84 13.08
N GLU A 54 -0.01 0.99 14.37
CA GLU A 54 -0.07 2.27 15.06
C GLU A 54 1.29 2.98 15.06
N GLN A 55 2.38 2.26 15.33
CA GLN A 55 3.74 2.80 15.23
C GLN A 55 4.08 3.27 13.81
N LYS A 56 3.72 2.49 12.78
CA LYS A 56 3.90 2.89 11.37
C LYS A 56 3.10 4.16 11.06
N TYR A 57 1.86 4.24 11.55
CA TYR A 57 1.00 5.40 11.36
C TYR A 57 1.59 6.65 12.01
N GLU A 58 2.02 6.56 13.26
CA GLU A 58 2.66 7.68 13.96
C GLU A 58 3.99 8.10 13.30
N LYS A 59 4.77 7.14 12.81
CA LYS A 59 5.99 7.42 12.04
C LYS A 59 5.66 8.16 10.72
N ALA A 60 4.64 7.71 10.00
CA ALA A 60 4.20 8.35 8.76
C ALA A 60 3.68 9.77 9.01
N LYS A 61 2.86 9.96 10.05
CA LYS A 61 2.36 11.26 10.49
C LYS A 61 3.49 12.24 10.83
N LYS A 62 4.49 11.79 11.59
CA LYS A 62 5.68 12.60 11.90
C LYS A 62 6.48 12.96 10.65
N ALA A 63 6.66 12.02 9.72
CA ALA A 63 7.36 12.29 8.47
C ALA A 63 6.65 13.33 7.59
N LEU A 64 5.32 13.24 7.49
CA LEU A 64 4.50 14.22 6.75
C LEU A 64 4.59 15.62 7.37
N LEU A 65 4.47 15.73 8.69
CA LEU A 65 4.60 17.01 9.40
C LEU A 65 6.00 17.60 9.26
N PHE A 66 7.04 16.76 9.27
CA PHE A 66 8.41 17.19 9.07
C PHE A 66 8.65 17.73 7.65
N GLU A 67 8.23 16.99 6.61
CA GLU A 67 8.41 17.45 5.23
C GLU A 67 7.58 18.71 4.94
N ALA A 68 6.39 18.85 5.53
CA ALA A 68 5.60 20.08 5.41
C ALA A 68 6.34 21.31 5.98
N LYS A 69 6.97 21.18 7.16
CA LYS A 69 7.80 22.25 7.74
C LYS A 69 9.00 22.58 6.85
N ARG A 70 9.72 21.54 6.41
CA ARG A 70 10.88 21.68 5.53
C ARG A 70 10.52 22.30 4.18
N ALA A 71 9.35 21.97 3.63
CA ALA A 71 8.86 22.55 2.39
C ALA A 71 8.55 24.05 2.55
N LYS A 72 7.99 24.45 3.69
CA LYS A 72 7.80 25.86 4.03
C LYS A 72 9.14 26.61 4.09
N GLU A 73 10.09 26.10 4.87
CA GLU A 73 11.44 26.69 5.00
C GLU A 73 12.12 26.81 3.63
N ARG A 74 12.05 25.75 2.82
CA ARG A 74 12.57 25.77 1.44
C ARG A 74 11.86 26.84 0.60
N ALA A 75 10.55 26.95 0.66
CA ALA A 75 9.82 27.97 -0.08
C ALA A 75 10.20 29.39 0.35
N ASP A 76 10.45 29.61 1.65
CA ASP A 76 10.91 30.89 2.19
C ASP A 76 12.36 31.20 1.74
N GLU A 77 13.24 30.19 1.69
CA GLU A 77 14.65 30.35 1.30
C GLU A 77 14.87 30.51 -0.22
N VAL A 78 14.23 29.68 -1.04
CA VAL A 78 14.47 29.64 -2.50
C VAL A 78 13.30 30.17 -3.33
N GLY A 79 12.17 30.48 -2.70
CA GLY A 79 10.97 31.00 -3.37
C GLY A 79 10.05 29.93 -3.96
N PRO A 80 8.92 30.33 -4.56
CA PRO A 80 7.88 29.42 -5.07
C PRO A 80 8.35 28.46 -6.17
N GLN A 81 9.39 28.85 -6.91
CA GLN A 81 9.97 28.05 -8.00
C GLN A 81 11.01 27.03 -7.52
N GLY A 82 11.34 26.99 -6.22
CA GLY A 82 12.40 26.14 -5.68
C GLY A 82 13.79 26.67 -6.01
N TYR A 83 14.80 25.79 -6.08
CA TYR A 83 16.18 26.17 -6.37
C TYR A 83 16.27 26.88 -7.74
N LEU A 84 16.32 28.21 -7.71
CA LEU A 84 16.50 29.00 -8.90
C LEU A 84 17.90 28.72 -9.45
N LYS A 85 17.99 27.94 -10.52
CA LYS A 85 19.26 27.67 -11.20
C LYS A 85 19.93 29.03 -11.45
N PRO A 86 21.13 29.28 -10.90
CA PRO A 86 21.83 30.52 -11.12
C PRO A 86 21.87 30.80 -12.61
N LYS A 87 21.62 32.05 -13.03
CA LYS A 87 21.85 32.45 -14.41
C LYS A 87 23.32 32.17 -14.68
N SER A 88 23.61 31.02 -15.31
CA SER A 88 24.95 30.76 -15.81
C SER A 88 25.28 31.96 -16.67
N LEU A 89 26.44 32.59 -16.43
CA LEU A 89 26.99 33.58 -17.34
C LEU A 89 26.81 33.04 -18.77
N GLY A 90 26.57 33.90 -19.76
CA GLY A 90 26.33 33.52 -21.16
C GLY A 90 27.54 32.83 -21.79
N THR A 91 27.93 31.67 -21.27
CA THR A 91 29.04 30.85 -21.69
C THR A 91 28.56 30.06 -22.89
N ASN A 92 29.40 30.00 -23.91
CA ASN A 92 29.16 29.16 -25.06
C ASN A 92 29.06 27.69 -24.60
N LYS A 93 27.84 27.14 -24.58
CA LYS A 93 27.56 25.79 -24.08
C LYS A 93 28.30 24.72 -24.89
N GLU A 94 28.53 24.98 -26.18
CA GLU A 94 29.29 24.07 -27.06
C GLU A 94 30.77 24.04 -26.68
N PHE A 95 31.36 25.20 -26.36
CA PHE A 95 32.75 25.27 -25.90
C PHE A 95 32.94 24.50 -24.59
N LEU A 96 32.02 24.67 -23.63
CA LEU A 96 32.09 23.96 -22.35
C LEU A 96 31.89 22.45 -22.54
N ARG A 97 30.91 22.03 -23.37
CA ARG A 97 30.71 20.62 -23.72
C ARG A 97 31.98 19.99 -24.29
N ARG A 98 32.59 20.62 -25.30
CA ARG A 98 33.84 20.14 -25.92
C ARG A 98 35.00 20.04 -24.94
N THR A 99 35.12 21.01 -24.04
CA THR A 99 36.17 21.03 -22.99
C THR A 99 35.99 19.90 -21.97
N ILE A 100 34.75 19.59 -21.60
CA ILE A 100 34.46 18.46 -20.72
C ILE A 100 34.72 17.14 -21.46
N GLU A 101 34.25 17.01 -22.70
CA GLU A 101 34.45 15.80 -23.50
C GLU A 101 35.93 15.51 -23.79
N SER A 102 36.77 16.54 -23.92
CA SER A 102 38.21 16.37 -24.14
C SER A 102 38.95 15.88 -22.89
N THR A 103 38.44 16.19 -21.70
CA THR A 103 39.03 15.78 -20.42
C THR A 103 38.48 14.44 -19.91
N MET A 104 37.35 13.96 -20.46
CA MET A 104 36.79 12.66 -20.09
C MET A 104 37.57 11.51 -20.73
N PRO A 105 37.86 10.43 -19.98
CA PRO A 105 38.55 9.26 -20.53
C PRO A 105 37.69 8.62 -21.61
N ARG A 106 38.19 8.61 -22.85
CA ARG A 106 37.52 7.95 -23.97
C ARG A 106 37.42 6.46 -23.66
N ARG A 107 36.19 5.93 -23.54
CA ARG A 107 35.96 4.48 -23.47
C ARG A 107 36.55 3.88 -24.75
N LYS A 108 37.66 3.15 -24.62
CA LYS A 108 38.25 2.38 -25.73
C LYS A 108 37.15 1.45 -26.22
N LYS A 109 36.74 1.59 -27.48
CA LYS A 109 35.87 0.60 -28.11
C LYS A 109 36.62 -0.73 -28.08
N PRO A 110 35.99 -1.87 -27.70
CA PRO A 110 36.64 -3.15 -27.84
C PRO A 110 36.98 -3.34 -29.33
N GLU A 111 38.26 -3.61 -29.59
CA GLU A 111 38.76 -3.94 -30.94
C GLU A 111 37.94 -5.13 -31.46
N GLN A 112 37.25 -4.91 -32.58
CA GLN A 112 36.58 -5.99 -33.30
C GLN A 112 37.69 -6.86 -33.90
N LYS A 113 37.84 -8.07 -33.36
CA LYS A 113 38.64 -9.14 -33.96
C LYS A 113 37.96 -9.65 -35.23
#